data_AF-A0A353DIX4-F1
#
_entry.id   AF-A0A353DIX4-F1
#
_cell.length_a   1.000
_cell.length_b   1.000
_cell.length_c   1.000
_cell.angle_alpha   90.00
_cell.angle_beta   90.00
_cell.angle_gamma   90.00
#
_symmetry.space_group_name_H-M   'P 1'
#
loop_
_entity.id
_entity.type
_entity.pdbx_description
1 polymer ?
#
loop_
_entity_poly.entity_id
_entity_poly.type
_entity_poly.pdbx_seq_one_letter_code
_entity_poly.pdbx_strand_id
1 'polypeptide(L)'
;MKHLNKYPVPLGLCAGLILFASARYEASAKSPASEDFLMCSPGELLFSEAFTPGTISERWGIRAYYKIDEGILKRTEHEPKETARTFLKDAAFHNVIFRFDFRFEGASEIRLMTGGGGGYNTVTQISLGHFQVNTAKRNNEFAPSMQGECAFNFKKGKWYTMTVEFHGEEVVAHIDKEHFVVGRHPIINTERTYLAFQVSGGGAAFDNFFVWQSVKKDSWQKRRAGFSTLQAARPPALKRDAREQYDLITLNLKDRLSRNDTKYRELVARHGKLQGDLKADYPRAFRTHKELSKSIASKRKEIKAREPRFREMESAVNKARRKEKEYIHSKHAELEDLPKHLYYAAFERDRKLLRDDSELVALEKTTVTLEMDLRRAFPEAFEEVDVLIEKRKSYTASLKDDEGFQRRRKAIAQANDSIRNYLYDADPRLKELEAARMSIIQEKKK
;
A
#
# COMPACT_ATOMS: atom_id res chain seq x y z
N MET A 1 45.85 70.99 10.40
CA MET A 1 45.08 71.14 9.16
C MET A 1 45.80 70.34 8.07
N LYS A 2 45.27 69.18 7.71
CA LYS A 2 45.87 68.11 6.87
C LYS A 2 45.00 67.98 5.60
N HIS A 3 45.51 68.18 4.37
CA HIS A 3 46.14 67.18 3.47
C HIS A 3 45.21 65.98 3.15
N LEU A 4 45.02 65.45 1.92
CA LEU A 4 45.70 65.57 0.62
C LEU A 4 44.86 64.81 -0.46
N ASN A 5 44.82 65.34 -1.70
CA ASN A 5 44.92 64.69 -3.04
C ASN A 5 44.02 63.56 -3.61
N LYS A 6 43.72 63.75 -4.92
CA LYS A 6 43.67 62.82 -6.10
C LYS A 6 42.37 62.05 -6.51
N TYR A 7 42.00 62.22 -7.80
CA TYR A 7 41.02 61.51 -8.68
C TYR A 7 41.36 60.01 -8.92
N PRO A 8 40.57 59.13 -9.60
CA PRO A 8 39.23 59.23 -10.25
C PRO A 8 38.22 58.06 -9.92
N VAL A 9 37.00 58.13 -10.47
CA VAL A 9 35.95 57.06 -10.61
C VAL A 9 36.35 56.05 -11.74
N PRO A 10 35.87 54.78 -11.90
CA PRO A 10 34.83 53.97 -11.22
C PRO A 10 35.26 52.53 -10.79
N LEU A 11 34.49 51.89 -9.91
CA LEU A 11 34.36 50.42 -9.81
C LEU A 11 33.14 50.08 -8.94
N GLY A 12 32.00 49.80 -9.57
CA GLY A 12 30.78 49.32 -8.92
C GLY A 12 30.48 47.91 -9.39
N LEU A 13 30.80 46.92 -8.54
CA LEU A 13 30.47 45.51 -8.71
C LEU A 13 28.98 45.32 -9.02
N CYS A 14 28.66 44.84 -10.23
CA CYS A 14 27.40 44.15 -10.50
C CYS A 14 27.55 42.70 -10.02
N ALA A 15 27.11 42.41 -8.80
CA ALA A 15 26.87 41.03 -8.37
C ALA A 15 25.63 40.52 -9.13
N GLY A 16 25.88 39.79 -10.21
CA GLY A 16 24.85 39.09 -10.98
C GLY A 16 24.16 38.06 -10.10
N LEU A 17 22.87 38.29 -9.83
CA LEU A 17 21.94 37.23 -9.47
C LEU A 17 21.83 36.30 -10.68
N ILE A 18 22.61 35.22 -10.68
CA ILE A 18 22.35 34.07 -11.52
C ILE A 18 21.10 33.41 -10.95
N LEU A 19 19.93 33.84 -11.45
CA LEU A 19 18.73 33.03 -11.40
C LEU A 19 19.04 31.74 -12.17
N PHE A 20 19.39 30.68 -11.44
CA PHE A 20 19.26 29.33 -11.96
C PHE A 20 17.77 29.10 -12.21
N ALA A 21 17.29 29.52 -13.38
CA ALA A 21 16.09 28.95 -13.97
C ALA A 21 16.42 27.48 -14.20
N SER A 22 16.10 26.64 -13.24
CA SER A 22 16.04 25.20 -13.42
C SER A 22 15.17 24.96 -14.65
N ALA A 23 15.79 24.63 -15.78
CA ALA A 23 15.08 24.31 -17.00
C ALA A 23 14.11 23.18 -16.66
N ARG A 24 12.82 23.52 -16.55
CA ARG A 24 11.76 22.54 -16.49
C ARG A 24 11.84 21.79 -17.82
N TYR A 25 12.36 20.57 -17.80
CA TYR A 25 11.88 19.58 -18.73
C TYR A 25 10.42 19.37 -18.32
N GLU A 26 9.54 20.24 -18.82
CA GLU A 26 8.16 19.87 -19.06
C GLU A 26 8.29 18.64 -19.96
N ALA A 27 8.25 17.45 -19.37
CA ALA A 27 7.83 16.28 -20.09
C ALA A 27 6.38 16.56 -20.47
N SER A 28 6.19 17.36 -21.52
CA SER A 28 4.93 17.48 -22.23
C SER A 28 4.57 16.05 -22.57
N ALA A 29 3.57 15.52 -21.87
CA ALA A 29 3.07 14.18 -22.08
C ALA A 29 2.45 14.15 -23.48
N LYS A 30 3.30 13.98 -24.51
CA LYS A 30 2.85 13.61 -25.84
C LYS A 30 2.00 12.37 -25.66
N SER A 31 0.80 12.39 -26.22
CA SER A 31 -0.03 11.19 -26.28
C SER A 31 0.83 10.06 -26.88
N PRO A 32 1.08 8.98 -26.13
CA PRO A 32 2.03 7.95 -26.55
C PRO A 32 1.55 7.32 -27.86
N ALA A 33 2.49 6.98 -28.74
CA ALA A 33 2.15 6.35 -30.00
C ALA A 33 1.55 4.97 -29.72
N SER A 34 0.61 4.51 -30.55
CA SER A 34 -0.04 3.20 -30.33
C SER A 34 0.96 2.04 -30.30
N GLU A 35 2.14 2.20 -30.88
CA GLU A 35 3.25 1.25 -30.92
C GLU A 35 4.07 1.16 -29.62
N ASP A 36 3.87 2.10 -28.69
CA ASP A 36 4.50 2.10 -27.37
C ASP A 36 3.87 1.07 -26.41
N PHE A 37 2.68 0.57 -26.75
CA PHE A 37 1.94 -0.40 -25.95
C PHE A 37 2.15 -1.83 -26.45
N LEU A 38 2.20 -2.81 -25.56
CA LEU A 38 2.53 -4.19 -25.89
C LEU A 38 1.29 -5.03 -26.23
N MET A 39 0.25 -4.95 -25.39
CA MET A 39 -0.94 -5.80 -25.46
C MET A 39 -2.14 -5.10 -26.11
N CYS A 40 -2.34 -3.83 -25.77
CA CYS A 40 -3.51 -3.04 -26.12
C CYS A 40 -3.11 -1.78 -26.90
N SER A 41 -4.05 -1.19 -27.61
CA SER A 41 -3.99 0.19 -28.08
C SER A 41 -4.85 1.07 -27.15
N PRO A 42 -4.46 2.34 -26.94
CA PRO A 42 -5.27 3.27 -26.15
C PRO A 42 -6.55 3.62 -26.92
N GLY A 43 -7.70 3.46 -26.28
CA GLY A 43 -9.00 3.93 -26.74
C GLY A 43 -9.32 5.30 -26.16
N GLU A 44 -10.57 5.47 -25.71
CA GLU A 44 -11.03 6.69 -25.05
C GLU A 44 -10.20 7.03 -23.80
N LEU A 45 -9.84 8.31 -23.62
CA LEU A 45 -9.24 8.80 -22.37
C LEU A 45 -10.31 8.90 -21.28
N LEU A 46 -10.24 8.04 -20.28
CA LEU A 46 -11.20 7.95 -19.18
C LEU A 46 -10.86 8.90 -18.03
N PHE A 47 -9.57 9.16 -17.80
CA PHE A 47 -9.09 10.06 -16.76
C PHE A 47 -7.63 10.47 -17.04
N SER A 48 -7.28 11.71 -16.72
CA SER A 48 -5.90 12.19 -16.71
C SER A 48 -5.67 13.17 -15.57
N GLU A 49 -4.45 13.18 -15.06
CA GLU A 49 -4.00 14.14 -14.05
C GLU A 49 -2.52 14.47 -14.29
N ALA A 50 -2.26 15.75 -14.59
CA ALA A 50 -0.92 16.33 -14.70
C ALA A 50 -0.56 17.17 -13.46
N PHE A 51 -1.40 17.07 -12.40
CA PHE A 51 -1.27 17.73 -11.11
C PHE A 51 -1.07 19.25 -11.18
N THR A 52 -1.46 19.86 -12.30
CA THR A 52 -1.24 21.28 -12.57
C THR A 52 -2.05 22.13 -11.58
N PRO A 53 -1.41 23.04 -10.83
CA PRO A 53 -2.09 23.87 -9.85
C PRO A 53 -3.34 24.55 -10.42
N GLY A 54 -4.44 24.52 -9.66
CA GLY A 54 -5.73 25.05 -10.10
C GLY A 54 -6.61 24.09 -10.90
N THR A 55 -6.07 22.98 -11.40
CA THR A 55 -6.82 21.98 -12.19
C THR A 55 -6.84 20.57 -11.58
N ILE A 56 -6.25 20.42 -10.39
CA ILE A 56 -6.13 19.14 -9.67
C ILE A 56 -7.51 18.57 -9.37
N SER A 57 -7.71 17.30 -9.72
CA SER A 57 -8.96 16.59 -9.45
C SER A 57 -9.19 16.37 -7.95
N GLU A 58 -10.37 16.72 -7.46
CA GLU A 58 -10.79 16.43 -6.08
C GLU A 58 -10.95 14.92 -5.78
N ARG A 59 -10.92 14.10 -6.82
CA ARG A 59 -10.94 12.63 -6.70
C ARG A 59 -9.68 12.13 -6.01
N TRP A 60 -8.56 12.83 -6.07
CA TRP A 60 -7.36 12.44 -5.33
C TRP A 60 -7.53 12.66 -3.81
N GLY A 61 -7.33 11.59 -3.05
CA GLY A 61 -7.29 11.59 -1.59
C GLY A 61 -5.94 12.04 -1.07
N ILE A 62 -5.66 13.35 -1.11
CA ILE A 62 -4.43 13.95 -0.58
C ILE A 62 -4.58 14.27 0.92
N ARG A 63 -3.61 13.80 1.72
CA ARG A 63 -3.51 13.90 3.19
C ARG A 63 -2.04 14.08 3.56
N ALA A 64 -1.72 14.35 4.82
CA ALA A 64 -0.38 14.71 5.32
C ALA A 64 0.84 13.99 4.71
N TYR A 65 0.71 12.69 4.40
CA TYR A 65 1.77 11.89 3.80
C TYR A 65 2.03 12.21 2.32
N TYR A 66 1.15 12.93 1.65
CA TYR A 66 1.26 13.34 0.26
C TYR A 66 0.95 14.83 0.12
N LYS A 67 1.59 15.47 -0.86
CA LYS A 67 1.22 16.82 -1.30
C LYS A 67 1.33 16.90 -2.81
N ILE A 68 0.62 17.85 -3.40
CA ILE A 68 0.88 18.25 -4.79
C ILE A 68 1.62 19.57 -4.75
N ASP A 69 2.81 19.61 -5.33
CA ASP A 69 3.72 20.72 -5.19
C ASP A 69 4.40 20.97 -6.52
N GLU A 70 4.23 22.18 -7.06
CA GLU A 70 4.74 22.60 -8.36
C GLU A 70 4.37 21.64 -9.52
N GLY A 71 3.12 21.16 -9.55
CA GLY A 71 2.68 20.25 -10.61
C GLY A 71 3.04 18.78 -10.39
N ILE A 72 3.53 18.40 -9.21
CA ILE A 72 4.01 17.04 -8.95
C ILE A 72 3.34 16.48 -7.69
N LEU A 73 2.80 15.27 -7.77
CA LEU A 73 2.35 14.53 -6.60
C LEU A 73 3.57 13.92 -5.87
N LYS A 74 3.84 14.36 -4.64
CA LYS A 74 4.99 13.94 -3.84
C LYS A 74 4.54 13.19 -2.58
N ARG A 75 5.16 12.05 -2.31
CA ARG A 75 5.22 11.45 -0.96
C ARG A 75 6.09 12.36 -0.10
N THR A 76 5.53 12.89 0.98
CA THR A 76 6.24 13.75 1.93
C THR A 76 7.23 12.94 2.76
N GLU A 77 8.13 13.61 3.48
CA GLU A 77 9.03 12.96 4.45
C GLU A 77 8.35 12.71 5.80
N HIS A 78 7.04 12.95 5.92
CA HIS A 78 6.31 12.70 7.15
C HIS A 78 6.28 11.19 7.44
N GLU A 79 6.84 10.79 8.59
CA GLU A 79 7.02 9.39 9.01
C GLU A 79 7.60 8.51 7.89
N PRO A 80 8.89 8.69 7.52
CA PRO A 80 9.48 8.05 6.34
C PRO A 80 9.67 6.53 6.53
N LYS A 81 9.49 6.03 7.75
CA LYS A 81 9.48 4.59 8.05
C LYS A 81 8.10 3.97 7.81
N GLU A 82 7.04 4.78 7.75
CA GLU A 82 5.69 4.33 7.52
C GLU A 82 5.37 4.22 6.03
N THR A 83 4.59 3.19 5.72
CA THR A 83 3.98 3.05 4.40
C THR A 83 2.76 3.97 4.31
N ALA A 84 2.72 4.81 3.28
CA ALA A 84 1.62 5.74 3.08
C ALA A 84 0.93 5.52 1.73
N ARG A 85 -0.38 5.80 1.70
CA ARG A 85 -1.23 5.64 0.51
C ARG A 85 -1.94 6.92 0.15
N THR A 86 -2.09 7.17 -1.15
CA THR A 86 -3.06 8.12 -1.69
C THR A 86 -3.94 7.41 -2.72
N PHE A 87 -5.24 7.67 -2.69
CA PHE A 87 -6.25 6.95 -3.47
C PHE A 87 -6.96 7.87 -4.45
N LEU A 88 -7.36 7.32 -5.60
CA LEU A 88 -8.30 7.98 -6.50
C LEU A 88 -9.72 7.53 -6.13
N LYS A 89 -10.57 8.49 -5.75
CA LYS A 89 -12.00 8.26 -5.45
C LYS A 89 -12.78 7.94 -6.72
N ASP A 90 -13.86 7.20 -6.53
CA ASP A 90 -14.84 6.87 -7.56
C ASP A 90 -14.18 6.26 -8.80
N ALA A 91 -13.08 5.52 -8.60
CA ALA A 91 -12.48 4.73 -9.66
C ALA A 91 -13.50 3.69 -10.14
N ALA A 92 -13.58 3.47 -11.45
CA ALA A 92 -14.44 2.47 -12.06
C ALA A 92 -13.86 2.13 -13.44
N PHE A 93 -12.81 1.31 -13.45
CA PHE A 93 -12.07 1.00 -14.68
C PHE A 93 -11.92 -0.51 -14.88
N HIS A 94 -12.41 -1.06 -15.99
CA HIS A 94 -12.35 -2.50 -16.26
C HIS A 94 -11.23 -2.90 -17.24
N ASN A 95 -11.43 -2.68 -18.55
CA ASN A 95 -10.40 -2.86 -19.55
C ASN A 95 -9.70 -1.51 -19.77
N VAL A 96 -8.49 -1.38 -19.22
CA VAL A 96 -7.85 -0.07 -19.02
C VAL A 96 -6.33 -0.15 -19.19
N ILE A 97 -5.75 0.94 -19.69
CA ILE A 97 -4.32 1.20 -19.66
C ILE A 97 -4.05 2.31 -18.65
N PHE A 98 -3.21 2.05 -17.65
CA PHE A 98 -2.62 3.07 -16.79
C PHE A 98 -1.24 3.43 -17.30
N ARG A 99 -0.94 4.72 -17.37
CA ARG A 99 0.43 5.21 -17.60
C ARG A 99 0.73 6.32 -16.61
N PHE A 100 1.91 6.30 -16.03
CA PHE A 100 2.31 7.34 -15.08
C PHE A 100 3.83 7.47 -15.02
N ASP A 101 4.26 8.70 -14.78
CA ASP A 101 5.66 8.99 -14.51
C ASP A 101 5.92 8.88 -13.02
N PHE A 102 7.09 8.36 -12.66
CA PHE A 102 7.51 8.23 -11.28
C PHE A 102 9.01 8.45 -11.12
N ARG A 103 9.39 8.87 -9.91
CA ARG A 103 10.78 9.10 -9.51
C ARG A 103 10.98 8.69 -8.06
N PHE A 104 12.05 7.95 -7.80
CA PHE A 104 12.48 7.62 -6.44
C PHE A 104 13.22 8.80 -5.81
N GLU A 105 12.80 9.23 -4.62
CA GLU A 105 13.42 10.32 -3.83
C GLU A 105 13.79 9.84 -2.40
N GLY A 106 14.00 8.54 -2.24
CA GLY A 106 14.26 7.93 -0.93
C GLY A 106 13.34 6.76 -0.59
N ALA A 107 12.26 6.59 -1.34
CA ALA A 107 11.41 5.41 -1.26
C ALA A 107 12.23 4.12 -1.53
N SER A 108 11.93 3.07 -0.76
CA SER A 108 12.42 1.72 -1.05
C SER A 108 11.51 1.01 -2.06
N GLU A 109 10.26 1.45 -2.14
CA GLU A 109 9.24 0.80 -2.95
C GLU A 109 8.08 1.75 -3.29
N ILE A 110 7.61 1.64 -4.53
CA ILE A 110 6.41 2.29 -5.06
C ILE A 110 5.45 1.17 -5.50
N ARG A 111 4.15 1.32 -5.23
CA ARG A 111 3.12 0.40 -5.73
C ARG A 111 1.97 1.14 -6.38
N LEU A 112 1.59 0.70 -7.57
CA LEU A 112 0.25 0.94 -8.11
C LEU A 112 -0.64 -0.24 -7.67
N MET A 113 -1.64 0.06 -6.84
CA MET A 113 -2.60 -0.93 -6.35
C MET A 113 -3.94 -0.71 -7.03
N THR A 114 -4.47 -1.77 -7.65
CA THR A 114 -5.77 -1.75 -8.33
C THR A 114 -6.63 -2.93 -7.89
N GLY A 115 -7.95 -2.80 -7.91
CA GLY A 115 -8.85 -3.93 -7.63
C GLY A 115 -10.30 -3.49 -7.46
N GLY A 116 -11.18 -4.42 -7.12
CA GLY A 116 -12.59 -4.19 -6.87
C GLY A 116 -13.11 -5.04 -5.71
N GLY A 117 -14.42 -4.99 -5.47
CA GLY A 117 -15.06 -5.78 -4.41
C GLY A 117 -14.62 -5.43 -2.98
N GLY A 118 -14.27 -4.15 -2.75
CA GLY A 118 -13.88 -3.65 -1.43
C GLY A 118 -12.39 -3.78 -1.07
N GLY A 119 -11.51 -4.08 -2.03
CA GLY A 119 -10.06 -4.14 -1.81
C GLY A 119 -9.22 -4.13 -3.09
N TYR A 120 -7.91 -4.30 -2.93
CA TYR A 120 -6.99 -4.45 -4.06
C TYR A 120 -6.95 -5.91 -4.55
N ASN A 121 -6.73 -6.10 -5.85
CA ASN A 121 -6.68 -7.39 -6.53
C ASN A 121 -5.38 -7.58 -7.33
N THR A 122 -4.82 -6.51 -7.89
CA THR A 122 -3.57 -6.53 -8.64
C THR A 122 -2.66 -5.41 -8.16
N VAL A 123 -1.39 -5.74 -7.94
CA VAL A 123 -0.37 -4.81 -7.46
C VAL A 123 0.80 -4.82 -8.43
N THR A 124 1.09 -3.67 -9.02
CA THR A 124 2.36 -3.43 -9.71
C THR A 124 3.31 -2.82 -8.69
N GLN A 125 4.35 -3.55 -8.32
CA GLN A 125 5.33 -3.16 -7.32
C GLN A 125 6.64 -2.84 -7.99
N ILE A 126 7.21 -1.68 -7.66
CA ILE A 126 8.42 -1.14 -8.27
C ILE A 126 9.41 -0.84 -7.15
N SER A 127 10.59 -1.42 -7.26
CA SER A 127 11.73 -1.21 -6.37
C SER A 127 12.94 -0.77 -7.19
N LEU A 128 14.02 -0.28 -6.56
CA LEU A 128 15.17 0.25 -7.30
C LEU A 128 15.84 -0.74 -8.27
N GLY A 129 15.74 -2.05 -8.01
CA GLY A 129 16.39 -3.08 -8.84
C GLY A 129 15.45 -3.89 -9.76
N HIS A 130 14.13 -3.75 -9.63
CA HIS A 130 13.17 -4.55 -10.38
C HIS A 130 11.75 -3.99 -10.25
N PHE A 131 10.84 -4.50 -11.09
CA PHE A 131 9.41 -4.37 -10.86
C PHE A 131 8.72 -5.73 -11.05
N GLN A 132 7.55 -5.90 -10.45
CA GLN A 132 6.79 -7.13 -10.49
C GLN A 132 5.28 -6.89 -10.46
N VAL A 133 4.52 -7.88 -10.92
CA VAL A 133 3.06 -7.86 -10.86
C VAL A 133 2.57 -9.03 -10.01
N ASN A 134 1.73 -8.72 -9.03
CA ASN A 134 1.16 -9.69 -8.10
C ASN A 134 -0.37 -9.62 -8.11
N THR A 135 -1.02 -10.75 -7.90
CA THR A 135 -2.44 -10.82 -7.57
C THR A 135 -2.65 -11.06 -6.07
N ALA A 136 -3.64 -10.40 -5.51
CA ALA A 136 -4.00 -10.52 -4.11
C ALA A 136 -4.96 -11.68 -3.88
N LYS A 137 -5.05 -12.12 -2.62
CA LYS A 137 -6.06 -13.10 -2.21
C LYS A 137 -7.45 -12.45 -2.29
N ARG A 138 -8.40 -13.13 -2.92
CA ARG A 138 -9.83 -12.84 -2.79
C ARG A 138 -10.48 -13.98 -2.04
N ASN A 139 -11.04 -13.67 -0.87
CA ASN A 139 -11.58 -14.68 0.03
C ASN A 139 -12.60 -15.56 -0.71
N ASN A 140 -12.44 -16.87 -0.57
CA ASN A 140 -13.31 -17.91 -1.14
C ASN A 140 -13.43 -17.90 -2.68
N GLU A 141 -12.57 -17.16 -3.39
CA GLU A 141 -12.64 -17.04 -4.85
C GLU A 141 -11.30 -17.36 -5.49
N PHE A 142 -10.24 -16.63 -5.10
CA PHE A 142 -8.91 -16.81 -5.70
C PHE A 142 -7.79 -16.76 -4.67
N ALA A 143 -6.83 -17.66 -4.83
CA ALA A 143 -5.56 -17.59 -4.15
C ALA A 143 -4.65 -16.52 -4.80
N PRO A 144 -3.76 -15.88 -4.02
CA PRO A 144 -2.79 -14.93 -4.55
C PRO A 144 -1.69 -15.64 -5.37
N SER A 145 -1.12 -14.94 -6.35
CA SER A 145 0.03 -15.42 -7.14
C SER A 145 0.93 -14.27 -7.63
N MET A 146 2.21 -14.56 -7.84
CA MET A 146 3.14 -13.66 -8.52
C MET A 146 3.08 -13.94 -10.03
N GLN A 147 2.68 -12.95 -10.81
CA GLN A 147 2.50 -13.08 -12.26
C GLN A 147 3.85 -13.04 -13.01
N GLY A 148 4.80 -12.30 -12.48
CA GLY A 148 6.16 -12.22 -12.98
C GLY A 148 6.91 -11.04 -12.40
N GLU A 149 8.20 -10.99 -12.71
CA GLU A 149 9.12 -9.93 -12.33
C GLU A 149 10.06 -9.60 -13.48
N CYS A 150 10.62 -8.40 -13.47
CA CYS A 150 11.61 -7.94 -14.43
C CYS A 150 12.67 -7.11 -13.72
N ALA A 151 13.94 -7.49 -13.89
CA ALA A 151 15.06 -6.69 -13.42
C ALA A 151 15.10 -5.35 -14.17
N PHE A 152 15.33 -4.26 -13.45
CA PHE A 152 15.53 -2.94 -14.01
C PHE A 152 16.20 -2.02 -12.97
N ASN A 153 17.26 -1.32 -13.36
CA ASN A 153 18.07 -0.52 -12.43
C ASN A 153 17.58 0.93 -12.38
N PHE A 154 16.51 1.18 -11.64
CA PHE A 154 15.99 2.53 -11.41
C PHE A 154 16.97 3.36 -10.57
N LYS A 155 17.22 4.58 -11.01
CA LYS A 155 18.08 5.57 -10.34
C LYS A 155 17.24 6.57 -9.56
N LYS A 156 17.66 6.86 -8.33
CA LYS A 156 17.10 7.95 -7.52
C LYS A 156 17.25 9.28 -8.29
N GLY A 157 16.26 10.16 -8.18
CA GLY A 157 16.26 11.45 -8.85
C GLY A 157 15.99 11.42 -10.36
N LYS A 158 15.86 10.25 -10.99
CA LYS A 158 15.52 10.12 -12.42
C LYS A 158 14.04 9.75 -12.61
N TRP A 159 13.40 10.39 -13.59
CA TRP A 159 12.04 10.08 -14.03
C TRP A 159 12.02 8.84 -14.92
N TYR A 160 11.00 8.01 -14.72
CA TYR A 160 10.67 6.84 -15.52
C TYR A 160 9.17 6.80 -15.76
N THR A 161 8.75 6.16 -16.84
CA THR A 161 7.33 5.95 -17.13
C THR A 161 6.99 4.48 -16.98
N MET A 162 5.96 4.17 -16.20
CA MET A 162 5.37 2.83 -16.12
C MET A 162 4.08 2.79 -16.92
N THR A 163 3.91 1.75 -17.72
CA THR A 163 2.66 1.44 -18.42
C THR A 163 2.12 0.11 -17.93
N VAL A 164 0.87 0.07 -17.49
CA VAL A 164 0.16 -1.13 -17.03
C VAL A 164 -1.13 -1.30 -17.83
N GLU A 165 -1.15 -2.31 -18.69
CA GLU A 165 -2.23 -2.61 -19.61
C GLU A 165 -3.05 -3.78 -19.06
N PHE A 166 -4.36 -3.59 -18.92
CA PHE A 166 -5.30 -4.61 -18.45
C PHE A 166 -6.36 -4.88 -19.51
N HIS A 167 -6.58 -6.17 -19.84
CA HIS A 167 -7.66 -6.56 -20.73
C HIS A 167 -8.14 -7.99 -20.43
N GLY A 168 -9.40 -8.13 -19.99
CA GLY A 168 -9.92 -9.39 -19.50
C GLY A 168 -9.09 -9.92 -18.32
N GLU A 169 -8.67 -11.18 -18.41
CA GLU A 169 -7.84 -11.81 -17.37
C GLU A 169 -6.33 -11.48 -17.47
N GLU A 170 -5.93 -10.64 -18.41
CA GLU A 170 -4.52 -10.41 -18.76
C GLU A 170 -4.03 -9.05 -18.29
N VAL A 171 -2.76 -9.02 -17.88
CA VAL A 171 -2.04 -7.80 -17.51
C VAL A 171 -0.66 -7.78 -18.17
N VAL A 172 -0.25 -6.61 -18.65
CA VAL A 172 1.14 -6.34 -19.03
C VAL A 172 1.62 -5.08 -18.32
N ALA A 173 2.67 -5.16 -17.52
CA ALA A 173 3.35 -3.99 -16.94
C ALA A 173 4.72 -3.83 -17.60
N HIS A 174 5.09 -2.63 -18.03
CA HIS A 174 6.36 -2.40 -18.71
C HIS A 174 6.86 -0.96 -18.59
N ILE A 175 8.18 -0.82 -18.68
CA ILE A 175 8.88 0.48 -18.81
C ILE A 175 9.20 0.74 -20.29
N ASP A 176 9.47 -0.32 -21.05
CA ASP A 176 9.77 -0.30 -22.48
C ASP A 176 9.48 -1.68 -23.12
N LYS A 177 9.88 -1.87 -24.38
CA LYS A 177 9.63 -3.11 -25.14
C LYS A 177 10.41 -4.33 -24.65
N GLU A 178 11.51 -4.14 -23.92
CA GLU A 178 12.40 -5.21 -23.44
C GLU A 178 12.14 -5.55 -21.97
N HIS A 179 11.71 -4.57 -21.18
CA HIS A 179 11.47 -4.67 -19.75
C HIS A 179 9.98 -4.70 -19.46
N PHE A 180 9.43 -5.91 -19.40
CA PHE A 180 8.01 -6.16 -19.21
C PHE A 180 7.74 -7.33 -18.25
N VAL A 181 6.54 -7.33 -17.67
CA VAL A 181 5.92 -8.46 -16.99
C VAL A 181 4.58 -8.74 -17.65
N VAL A 182 4.37 -9.98 -18.12
CA VAL A 182 3.09 -10.50 -18.60
C VAL A 182 2.47 -11.41 -17.54
N GLY A 183 1.17 -11.25 -17.31
CA GLY A 183 0.40 -12.02 -16.33
C GLY A 183 -0.96 -12.43 -16.86
N ARG A 184 -1.49 -13.52 -16.32
CA ARG A 184 -2.86 -13.94 -16.58
C ARG A 184 -3.46 -14.62 -15.35
N HIS A 185 -4.56 -14.06 -14.87
CA HIS A 185 -5.24 -14.57 -13.70
C HIS A 185 -6.69 -14.07 -13.67
N PRO A 186 -7.69 -14.92 -13.35
CA PRO A 186 -9.11 -14.53 -13.39
C PRO A 186 -9.46 -13.27 -12.57
N ILE A 187 -8.83 -13.08 -11.41
CA ILE A 187 -9.02 -11.88 -10.57
C ILE A 187 -8.68 -10.55 -11.29
N ILE A 188 -7.87 -10.58 -12.35
CA ILE A 188 -7.51 -9.39 -13.13
C ILE A 188 -8.72 -8.89 -13.92
N ASN A 189 -9.64 -9.79 -14.29
CA ASN A 189 -10.88 -9.50 -14.97
C ASN A 189 -11.93 -8.95 -13.99
N THR A 190 -11.62 -7.80 -13.40
CA THR A 190 -12.43 -7.15 -12.38
C THR A 190 -12.55 -5.67 -12.71
N GLU A 191 -13.70 -5.07 -12.39
CA GLU A 191 -13.79 -3.62 -12.39
C GLU A 191 -12.96 -3.05 -11.24
N ARG A 192 -12.07 -2.11 -11.57
CA ARG A 192 -11.14 -1.49 -10.63
C ARG A 192 -11.83 -0.31 -9.95
N THR A 193 -12.47 -0.59 -8.82
CA THR A 193 -13.06 0.42 -7.92
C THR A 193 -12.14 0.88 -6.79
N TYR A 194 -10.99 0.23 -6.67
CA TYR A 194 -9.87 0.60 -5.82
C TYR A 194 -8.69 0.97 -6.72
N LEU A 195 -8.17 2.19 -6.56
CA LEU A 195 -6.95 2.65 -7.23
C LEU A 195 -6.13 3.53 -6.27
N ALA A 196 -4.87 3.18 -6.05
CA ALA A 196 -4.00 3.93 -5.16
C ALA A 196 -2.52 3.82 -5.52
N PHE A 197 -1.78 4.89 -5.22
CA PHE A 197 -0.34 4.83 -5.04
C PHE A 197 -0.03 4.52 -3.58
N GLN A 198 0.88 3.58 -3.35
CA GLN A 198 1.47 3.32 -2.06
C GLN A 198 2.97 3.49 -2.15
N VAL A 199 3.55 4.19 -1.19
CA VAL A 199 5.00 4.37 -1.09
C VAL A 199 5.45 3.88 0.28
N SER A 200 6.52 3.08 0.26
CA SER A 200 7.23 2.60 1.44
C SER A 200 8.63 3.21 1.45
N GLY A 201 9.12 3.59 2.63
CA GLY A 201 10.38 4.35 2.77
C GLY A 201 10.18 5.85 2.57
N GLY A 202 11.26 6.55 2.22
CA GLY A 202 11.28 8.01 2.04
C GLY A 202 10.47 8.53 0.85
N GLY A 203 10.92 9.66 0.27
CA GLY A 203 10.18 10.37 -0.78
C GLY A 203 10.04 9.61 -2.10
N ALA A 204 8.98 9.93 -2.83
CA ALA A 204 8.76 9.55 -4.22
C ALA A 204 7.88 10.62 -4.88
N ALA A 205 8.08 10.82 -6.18
CA ALA A 205 7.31 11.75 -6.98
C ALA A 205 6.58 11.03 -8.11
N PHE A 206 5.40 11.55 -8.46
CA PHE A 206 4.54 11.05 -9.51
C PHE A 206 4.03 12.23 -10.35
N ASP A 207 3.88 11.98 -11.64
CA ASP A 207 3.31 12.94 -12.58
C ASP A 207 2.64 12.22 -13.76
N ASN A 208 1.94 12.97 -14.62
CA ASN A 208 1.45 12.50 -15.91
C ASN A 208 0.65 11.19 -15.79
N PHE A 209 -0.34 11.15 -14.89
CA PHE A 209 -1.17 9.97 -14.69
C PHE A 209 -2.29 9.93 -15.71
N PHE A 210 -2.31 8.90 -16.57
CA PHE A 210 -3.32 8.72 -17.61
C PHE A 210 -4.00 7.36 -17.49
N VAL A 211 -5.27 7.37 -17.87
CA VAL A 211 -6.16 6.21 -17.88
C VAL A 211 -6.90 6.19 -19.21
N TRP A 212 -6.60 5.20 -20.06
CA TRP A 212 -7.36 4.97 -21.29
C TRP A 212 -8.17 3.69 -21.16
N GLN A 213 -9.29 3.62 -21.87
CA GLN A 213 -9.90 2.35 -22.21
C GLN A 213 -8.90 1.53 -23.02
N SER A 214 -8.80 0.22 -22.73
CA SER A 214 -7.90 -0.66 -23.48
C SER A 214 -8.62 -1.37 -24.63
N VAL A 215 -8.07 -1.26 -25.83
CA VAL A 215 -8.50 -2.03 -27.00
C VAL A 215 -7.46 -3.10 -27.26
N LYS A 216 -7.80 -4.37 -27.13
CA LYS A 216 -6.85 -5.48 -27.33
C LYS A 216 -6.35 -5.51 -28.77
N LYS A 217 -5.03 -5.60 -28.98
CA LYS A 217 -4.46 -5.73 -30.32
C LYS A 217 -4.77 -7.12 -30.89
N ASP A 218 -5.20 -7.19 -32.14
CA ASP A 218 -5.49 -8.46 -32.83
C ASP A 218 -4.28 -9.41 -32.86
N SER A 219 -3.07 -8.84 -32.91
CA SER A 219 -1.81 -9.58 -32.89
C SER A 219 -1.45 -10.14 -31.51
N TRP A 220 -2.12 -9.72 -30.42
CA TRP A 220 -1.74 -10.09 -29.06
C TRP A 220 -1.81 -11.60 -28.83
N GLN A 221 -2.88 -12.26 -29.27
CA GLN A 221 -3.06 -13.70 -29.08
C GLN A 221 -1.88 -14.49 -29.66
N LYS A 222 -1.36 -14.08 -30.82
CA LYS A 222 -0.18 -14.68 -31.46
C LYS A 222 1.12 -14.34 -30.75
N ARG A 223 1.28 -13.09 -30.29
CA ARG A 223 2.52 -12.59 -29.66
C ARG A 223 2.69 -12.99 -28.20
N ARG A 224 1.58 -13.20 -27.47
CA ARG A 224 1.57 -13.49 -26.02
C ARG A 224 2.50 -14.63 -25.63
N ALA A 225 2.45 -15.74 -26.38
CA ALA A 225 3.30 -16.90 -26.10
C ALA A 225 4.79 -16.53 -26.15
N GLY A 226 5.20 -15.72 -27.13
CA GLY A 226 6.56 -15.21 -27.23
C GLY A 226 6.96 -14.36 -26.02
N PHE A 227 6.11 -13.44 -25.57
CA PHE A 227 6.36 -12.66 -24.34
C PHE A 227 6.47 -13.56 -23.10
N SER A 228 5.60 -14.56 -22.97
CA SER A 228 5.67 -15.53 -21.86
C SER A 228 6.97 -16.34 -21.87
N THR A 229 7.40 -16.80 -23.05
CA THR A 229 8.68 -17.53 -23.21
C THR A 229 9.86 -16.63 -22.87
N LEU A 230 9.88 -15.39 -23.37
CA LEU A 230 10.93 -14.42 -23.07
C LEU A 230 11.00 -14.13 -21.57
N GLN A 231 9.86 -13.90 -20.90
CA GLN A 231 9.83 -13.72 -19.45
C GLN A 231 10.35 -14.94 -18.69
N ALA A 232 9.94 -16.15 -19.08
CA ALA A 232 10.36 -17.39 -18.42
C ALA A 232 11.86 -17.69 -18.61
N ALA A 233 12.46 -17.22 -19.71
CA ALA A 233 13.88 -17.39 -20.00
C ALA A 233 14.78 -16.40 -19.24
N ARG A 234 14.23 -15.33 -18.65
CA ARG A 234 15.02 -14.35 -17.89
C ARG A 234 15.54 -14.94 -16.58
N PRO A 235 16.75 -14.57 -16.14
CA PRO A 235 17.17 -14.85 -14.78
C PRO A 235 16.22 -14.15 -13.78
N PRO A 236 16.05 -14.71 -12.57
CA PRO A 236 15.29 -14.05 -11.52
C PRO A 236 15.80 -12.62 -11.28
N ALA A 237 14.88 -11.67 -11.11
CA ALA A 237 15.23 -10.28 -10.87
C ALA A 237 15.84 -10.06 -9.48
N LEU A 238 15.58 -10.99 -8.57
CA LEU A 238 16.06 -11.00 -7.20
C LEU A 238 16.72 -12.35 -6.89
N LYS A 239 17.89 -12.28 -6.23
CA LYS A 239 18.45 -13.45 -5.57
C LYS A 239 17.58 -13.76 -4.35
N ARG A 240 17.00 -14.97 -4.34
CA ARG A 240 16.12 -15.43 -3.27
C ARG A 240 16.82 -16.47 -2.41
N ASP A 241 16.68 -16.36 -1.10
CA ASP A 241 17.08 -17.41 -0.18
C ASP A 241 16.12 -18.62 -0.26
N ALA A 242 16.45 -19.75 0.38
CA ALA A 242 15.64 -20.96 0.31
C ALA A 242 14.20 -20.77 0.84
N ARG A 243 14.01 -19.89 1.82
CA ARG A 243 12.69 -19.57 2.37
C ARG A 243 11.88 -18.78 1.34
N GLU A 244 12.46 -17.75 0.74
CA GLU A 244 11.79 -16.91 -0.26
C GLU A 244 11.43 -17.72 -1.52
N GLN A 245 12.32 -18.63 -1.94
CA GLN A 245 12.04 -19.55 -3.04
C GLN A 245 10.88 -20.50 -2.71
N TYR A 246 10.89 -21.12 -1.53
CA TYR A 246 9.81 -21.99 -1.08
C TYR A 246 8.47 -21.25 -1.02
N ASP A 247 8.46 -20.04 -0.46
CA ASP A 247 7.25 -19.23 -0.30
C ASP A 247 6.68 -18.84 -1.68
N LEU A 248 7.54 -18.48 -2.65
CA LEU A 248 7.12 -18.17 -4.02
C LEU A 248 6.56 -19.40 -4.77
N ILE A 249 7.26 -20.54 -4.72
CA ILE A 249 6.79 -21.78 -5.36
C ILE A 249 5.45 -22.19 -4.74
N THR A 250 5.35 -22.17 -3.42
CA THR A 250 4.11 -22.49 -2.70
C THR A 250 2.97 -21.56 -3.10
N LEU A 251 3.22 -20.25 -3.18
CA LEU A 251 2.24 -19.25 -3.57
C LEU A 251 1.63 -19.58 -4.94
N ASN A 252 2.49 -19.72 -5.95
CA ASN A 252 2.06 -19.96 -7.34
C ASN A 252 1.44 -21.35 -7.53
N LEU A 253 1.96 -22.37 -6.83
CA LEU A 253 1.41 -23.72 -6.89
C LEU A 253 0.00 -23.77 -6.30
N LYS A 254 -0.23 -23.12 -5.15
CA LYS A 254 -1.56 -23.07 -4.52
C LYS A 254 -2.58 -22.37 -5.41
N ASP A 255 -2.22 -21.27 -6.07
CA ASP A 255 -3.09 -20.66 -7.08
C ASP A 255 -3.45 -21.65 -8.18
N ARG A 256 -2.44 -22.20 -8.87
CA ARG A 256 -2.66 -23.13 -9.99
C ARG A 256 -3.55 -24.31 -9.61
N LEU A 257 -3.28 -24.96 -8.47
CA LEU A 257 -4.04 -26.11 -8.00
C LEU A 257 -5.45 -25.72 -7.56
N SER A 258 -5.63 -24.58 -6.89
CA SER A 258 -6.97 -24.14 -6.48
C SER A 258 -7.92 -23.97 -7.67
N ARG A 259 -7.39 -23.52 -8.82
CA ARG A 259 -8.17 -23.31 -10.05
C ARG A 259 -8.41 -24.60 -10.84
N ASN A 260 -7.42 -25.49 -10.91
CA ASN A 260 -7.43 -26.58 -11.89
C ASN A 260 -7.45 -28.00 -11.30
N ASP A 261 -7.31 -28.15 -9.98
CA ASP A 261 -7.15 -29.46 -9.33
C ASP A 261 -8.26 -29.72 -8.31
N THR A 262 -9.17 -30.63 -8.65
CA THR A 262 -10.30 -31.01 -7.79
C THR A 262 -9.85 -31.67 -6.50
N LYS A 263 -8.84 -32.56 -6.55
CA LYS A 263 -8.34 -33.27 -5.37
C LYS A 263 -7.72 -32.29 -4.37
N TYR A 264 -6.93 -31.33 -4.86
CA TYR A 264 -6.41 -30.27 -4.02
C TYR A 264 -7.53 -29.43 -3.38
N ARG A 265 -8.55 -29.05 -4.15
CA ARG A 265 -9.70 -28.30 -3.62
C ARG A 265 -10.44 -29.08 -2.53
N GLU A 266 -10.62 -30.37 -2.69
CA GLU A 266 -11.25 -31.23 -1.67
C GLU A 266 -10.43 -31.30 -0.38
N LEU A 267 -9.10 -31.42 -0.48
CA LEU A 267 -8.20 -31.38 0.67
C LEU A 267 -8.31 -30.05 1.42
N VAL A 268 -8.29 -28.92 0.69
CA VAL A 268 -8.44 -27.58 1.26
C VAL A 268 -9.83 -27.39 1.88
N ALA A 269 -10.89 -27.83 1.21
CA ALA A 269 -12.26 -27.75 1.71
C ALA A 269 -12.45 -28.56 3.00
N ARG A 270 -11.90 -29.78 3.06
CA ARG A 270 -11.91 -30.61 4.26
C ARG A 270 -11.17 -29.92 5.42
N HIS A 271 -9.98 -29.39 5.16
CA HIS A 271 -9.23 -28.64 6.18
C HIS A 271 -10.01 -27.41 6.66
N GLY A 272 -10.60 -26.64 5.74
CA GLY A 272 -11.44 -25.49 6.06
C GLY A 272 -12.68 -25.85 6.88
N LYS A 273 -13.35 -26.95 6.56
CA LYS A 273 -14.49 -27.47 7.35
C LYS A 273 -14.08 -27.80 8.78
N LEU A 274 -12.98 -28.54 8.96
CA LEU A 274 -12.47 -28.88 10.30
C LEU A 274 -12.11 -27.64 11.13
N GLN A 275 -11.51 -26.61 10.49
CA GLN A 275 -11.25 -25.33 11.14
C GLN A 275 -12.55 -24.59 11.50
N GLY A 276 -13.56 -24.63 10.63
CA GLY A 276 -14.89 -24.06 10.87
C GLY A 276 -15.58 -24.72 12.05
N ASP A 277 -15.60 -26.06 12.09
CA ASP A 277 -16.21 -26.84 13.18
C ASP A 277 -15.51 -26.54 14.52
N LEU A 278 -14.17 -26.49 14.53
CA LEU A 278 -13.43 -26.13 15.74
C LEU A 278 -13.72 -24.69 16.21
N LYS A 279 -13.85 -23.74 15.26
CA LYS A 279 -14.25 -22.37 15.59
C LYS A 279 -15.68 -22.30 16.13
N ALA A 280 -16.61 -23.12 15.62
CA ALA A 280 -17.99 -23.17 16.06
C ALA A 280 -18.13 -23.72 17.48
N ASP A 281 -17.39 -24.77 17.81
CA ASP A 281 -17.42 -25.39 19.14
C ASP A 281 -16.71 -24.56 20.21
N TYR A 282 -15.63 -23.85 19.84
CA TYR A 282 -14.82 -23.07 20.78
C TYR A 282 -14.71 -21.59 20.36
N PRO A 283 -15.83 -20.87 20.19
CA PRO A 283 -15.84 -19.54 19.56
C PRO A 283 -15.00 -18.51 20.31
N ARG A 284 -14.90 -18.64 21.64
CA ARG A 284 -14.07 -17.78 22.49
C ARG A 284 -12.58 -17.89 22.18
N ALA A 285 -12.08 -19.07 21.82
CA ALA A 285 -10.67 -19.30 21.49
C ALA A 285 -10.27 -18.72 20.12
N PHE A 286 -11.24 -18.53 19.22
CA PHE A 286 -10.99 -18.16 17.81
C PHE A 286 -11.50 -16.77 17.43
N ARG A 287 -11.83 -15.91 18.41
CA ARG A 287 -12.16 -14.51 18.15
C ARG A 287 -10.96 -13.80 17.52
N THR A 288 -11.15 -13.27 16.32
CA THR A 288 -10.18 -12.48 15.56
C THR A 288 -10.01 -11.09 16.17
N HIS A 289 -8.88 -10.43 15.88
CA HIS A 289 -8.66 -9.03 16.26
C HIS A 289 -9.84 -8.14 15.79
N LYS A 290 -10.32 -8.34 14.56
CA LYS A 290 -11.47 -7.59 14.01
C LYS A 290 -12.75 -7.81 14.82
N GLU A 291 -13.06 -9.05 15.22
CA GLU A 291 -14.24 -9.35 16.05
C GLU A 291 -14.11 -8.77 17.47
N LEU A 292 -12.89 -8.71 18.02
CA LEU A 292 -12.61 -8.06 19.30
C LEU A 292 -12.77 -6.54 19.21
N SER A 293 -12.14 -5.90 18.22
CA SER A 293 -12.30 -4.47 17.94
C SER A 293 -13.77 -4.09 17.70
N LYS A 294 -14.52 -4.91 16.96
CA LYS A 294 -15.96 -4.69 16.75
C LYS A 294 -16.73 -4.75 18.06
N SER A 295 -16.40 -5.67 18.97
CA SER A 295 -17.07 -5.72 20.28
C SER A 295 -16.78 -4.50 21.15
N ILE A 296 -15.55 -3.97 21.12
CA ILE A 296 -15.20 -2.71 21.82
C ILE A 296 -15.99 -1.55 21.21
N ALA A 297 -16.04 -1.45 19.88
CA ALA A 297 -16.79 -0.41 19.19
C ALA A 297 -18.30 -0.46 19.50
N SER A 298 -18.90 -1.66 19.55
CA SER A 298 -20.30 -1.85 19.97
C SER A 298 -20.53 -1.38 21.40
N LYS A 299 -19.70 -1.81 22.36
CA LYS A 299 -19.78 -1.35 23.76
C LYS A 299 -19.68 0.17 23.87
N ARG A 300 -18.70 0.78 23.18
CA ARG A 300 -18.55 2.24 23.15
C ARG A 300 -19.80 2.93 22.59
N LYS A 301 -20.41 2.38 21.55
CA LYS A 301 -21.66 2.91 20.97
C LYS A 301 -22.82 2.83 21.98
N GLU A 302 -22.96 1.72 22.70
CA GLU A 302 -23.97 1.54 23.73
C GLU A 302 -23.78 2.52 24.90
N ILE A 303 -22.55 2.65 25.41
CA ILE A 303 -22.20 3.62 26.46
C ILE A 303 -22.51 5.04 26.00
N LYS A 304 -22.12 5.43 24.77
CA LYS A 304 -22.41 6.75 24.21
C LYS A 304 -23.92 7.05 24.10
N ALA A 305 -24.73 6.03 23.83
CA ALA A 305 -26.18 6.19 23.72
C ALA A 305 -26.84 6.34 25.10
N ARG A 306 -26.36 5.59 26.10
CA ARG A 306 -26.97 5.54 27.44
C ARG A 306 -26.46 6.61 28.40
N GLU A 307 -25.18 6.99 28.31
CA GLU A 307 -24.50 7.83 29.31
C GLU A 307 -24.29 9.27 28.79
N PRO A 308 -25.06 10.28 29.27
CA PRO A 308 -24.83 11.68 28.91
C PRO A 308 -23.42 12.17 29.27
N ARG A 309 -22.90 11.78 30.43
CA ARG A 309 -21.55 12.12 30.90
C ARG A 309 -20.45 11.68 29.93
N PHE A 310 -20.61 10.53 29.25
CA PHE A 310 -19.65 10.10 28.22
C PHE A 310 -19.58 11.11 27.07
N ARG A 311 -20.74 11.58 26.59
CA ARG A 311 -20.83 12.56 25.49
C ARG A 311 -20.24 13.91 25.87
N GLU A 312 -20.45 14.34 27.10
CA GLU A 312 -19.87 15.58 27.64
C GLU A 312 -18.34 15.50 27.67
N MET A 313 -17.77 14.42 28.22
CA MET A 313 -16.33 14.22 28.28
C MET A 313 -15.71 14.04 26.88
N GLU A 314 -16.36 13.30 25.98
CA GLU A 314 -15.93 13.18 24.57
C GLU A 314 -15.96 14.54 23.85
N SER A 315 -16.98 15.37 24.12
CA SER A 315 -17.06 16.74 23.61
C SER A 315 -15.94 17.62 24.15
N ALA A 316 -15.58 17.49 25.43
CA ALA A 316 -14.46 18.21 26.04
C ALA A 316 -13.12 17.87 25.36
N VAL A 317 -12.84 16.58 25.10
CA VAL A 317 -11.66 16.14 24.35
C VAL A 317 -11.64 16.74 22.94
N ASN A 318 -12.78 16.70 22.23
CA ASN A 318 -12.87 17.26 20.88
C ASN A 318 -12.66 18.78 20.85
N LYS A 319 -13.14 19.50 21.87
CA LYS A 319 -12.88 20.94 22.03
C LYS A 319 -11.41 21.22 22.31
N ALA A 320 -10.74 20.41 23.14
CA ALA A 320 -9.32 20.57 23.44
C ALA A 320 -8.43 20.35 22.19
N ARG A 321 -8.68 19.30 21.41
CA ARG A 321 -8.01 19.07 20.12
C ARG A 321 -8.26 20.19 19.10
N ARG A 322 -9.44 20.82 19.15
CA ARG A 322 -9.73 21.98 18.32
C ARG A 322 -8.86 23.17 18.72
N LYS A 323 -8.67 23.42 20.01
CA LYS A 323 -7.78 24.48 20.52
C LYS A 323 -6.33 24.27 20.09
N GLU A 324 -5.82 23.03 20.09
CA GLU A 324 -4.49 22.73 19.54
C GLU A 324 -4.39 23.15 18.06
N LYS A 325 -5.39 22.78 17.27
CA LYS A 325 -5.45 23.14 15.85
C LYS A 325 -5.57 24.66 15.64
N GLU A 326 -6.43 25.33 16.40
CA GLU A 326 -6.60 26.79 16.38
C GLU A 326 -5.30 27.50 16.78
N TYR A 327 -4.57 26.97 17.77
CA TYR A 327 -3.28 27.50 18.18
C TYR A 327 -2.23 27.40 17.05
N ILE A 328 -2.13 26.24 16.39
CA ILE A 328 -1.22 26.08 15.23
C ILE A 328 -1.56 27.09 14.13
N HIS A 329 -2.85 27.27 13.81
CA HIS A 329 -3.30 28.30 12.86
C HIS A 329 -2.98 29.73 13.32
N SER A 330 -3.06 30.01 14.62
CA SER A 330 -2.69 31.33 15.14
C SER A 330 -1.21 31.67 15.00
N LYS A 331 -0.33 30.64 14.94
CA LYS A 331 1.12 30.79 14.69
C LYS A 331 1.48 30.77 13.21
N HIS A 332 0.62 30.18 12.39
CA HIS A 332 0.81 29.93 10.97
C HIS A 332 -0.46 30.30 10.19
N ALA A 333 -0.79 31.58 10.15
CA ALA A 333 -2.00 32.08 9.50
C ALA A 333 -2.03 31.74 8.00
N GLU A 334 -0.86 31.57 7.37
CA GLU A 334 -0.72 31.15 5.97
C GLU A 334 -1.38 29.80 5.66
N LEU A 335 -1.63 28.96 6.67
CA LEU A 335 -2.28 27.66 6.50
C LEU A 335 -3.73 27.78 6.05
N GLU A 336 -4.43 28.88 6.37
CA GLU A 336 -5.83 29.08 6.01
C GLU A 336 -6.01 29.30 4.50
N ASP A 337 -5.02 29.91 3.85
CA ASP A 337 -5.04 30.23 2.43
C ASP A 337 -4.51 29.08 1.55
N LEU A 338 -3.95 28.03 2.17
CA LEU A 338 -3.39 26.91 1.40
C LEU A 338 -4.50 26.08 0.76
N PRO A 339 -4.34 25.71 -0.52
CA PRO A 339 -5.23 24.75 -1.13
C PRO A 339 -5.10 23.40 -0.42
N LYS A 340 -6.21 22.64 -0.39
CA LYS A 340 -6.33 21.37 0.35
C LYS A 340 -5.21 20.36 0.09
N HIS A 341 -4.66 20.33 -1.13
CA HIS A 341 -3.60 19.41 -1.54
C HIS A 341 -2.20 19.78 -0.98
N LEU A 342 -2.04 20.99 -0.44
CA LEU A 342 -0.86 21.45 0.31
C LEU A 342 -1.13 21.49 1.82
N TYR A 343 -2.34 21.88 2.21
CA TYR A 343 -2.73 22.14 3.60
C TYR A 343 -2.30 21.06 4.59
N TYR A 344 -2.66 19.80 4.38
CA TYR A 344 -2.42 18.75 5.39
C TYR A 344 -0.93 18.46 5.60
N ALA A 345 -0.11 18.57 4.56
CA ALA A 345 1.33 18.37 4.68
C ALA A 345 2.00 19.55 5.38
N ALA A 346 1.58 20.77 5.07
CA ALA A 346 2.05 21.98 5.76
C ALA A 346 1.65 21.97 7.25
N PHE A 347 0.39 21.68 7.54
CA PHE A 347 -0.13 21.59 8.91
C PHE A 347 0.70 20.62 9.79
N GLU A 348 0.99 19.42 9.30
CA GLU A 348 1.80 18.46 10.07
C GLU A 348 3.27 18.87 10.19
N ARG A 349 3.82 19.57 9.20
CA ARG A 349 5.18 20.14 9.29
C ARG A 349 5.21 21.20 10.40
N ASP A 350 4.27 22.13 10.40
CA ASP A 350 4.25 23.27 11.31
C ASP A 350 3.94 22.81 12.73
N ARG A 351 3.04 21.84 12.90
CA ARG A 351 2.85 21.12 14.17
C ARG A 351 4.15 20.53 14.71
N LYS A 352 4.99 19.91 13.86
CA LYS A 352 6.27 19.33 14.27
C LYS A 352 7.31 20.39 14.64
N LEU A 353 7.27 21.57 14.02
CA LEU A 353 8.12 22.71 14.38
C LEU A 353 7.77 23.26 15.76
N LEU A 354 6.48 23.25 16.12
CA LEU A 354 5.97 23.69 17.42
C LEU A 354 6.03 22.61 18.51
N ARG A 355 6.66 21.47 18.28
CA ARG A 355 6.64 20.33 19.24
C ARG A 355 7.17 20.68 20.64
N ASP A 356 8.07 21.67 20.71
CA ASP A 356 8.72 22.12 21.94
C ASP A 356 8.15 23.48 22.42
N ASP A 357 7.12 24.01 21.75
CA ASP A 357 6.43 25.25 22.13
C ASP A 357 5.59 25.04 23.40
N SER A 358 5.81 25.88 24.41
CA SER A 358 5.27 25.68 25.75
C SER A 358 3.74 25.73 25.80
N GLU A 359 3.11 26.55 24.97
CA GLU A 359 1.65 26.68 24.93
C GLU A 359 1.02 25.52 24.17
N LEU A 360 1.60 25.09 23.03
CA LEU A 360 1.13 23.86 22.36
C LEU A 360 1.29 22.64 23.26
N VAL A 361 2.43 22.48 23.95
CA VAL A 361 2.67 21.39 24.91
C VAL A 361 1.65 21.42 26.05
N ALA A 362 1.27 22.60 26.55
CA ALA A 362 0.25 22.73 27.59
C ALA A 362 -1.16 22.35 27.09
N LEU A 363 -1.50 22.71 25.85
CA LEU A 363 -2.75 22.32 25.20
C LEU A 363 -2.80 20.80 24.97
N GLU A 364 -1.72 20.21 24.43
CA GLU A 364 -1.62 18.76 24.23
C GLU A 364 -1.71 18.00 25.57
N LYS A 365 -1.07 18.50 26.64
CA LYS A 365 -1.19 17.94 28.01
C LYS A 365 -2.63 18.00 28.53
N THR A 366 -3.36 19.08 28.23
CA THR A 366 -4.78 19.20 28.59
C THR A 366 -5.62 18.15 27.87
N THR A 367 -5.42 17.97 26.56
CA THR A 367 -6.10 16.93 25.79
C THR A 367 -5.78 15.54 26.31
N VAL A 368 -4.51 15.23 26.58
CA VAL A 368 -4.09 13.94 27.16
C VAL A 368 -4.78 13.70 28.51
N THR A 369 -4.87 14.72 29.37
CA THR A 369 -5.52 14.61 30.68
C THR A 369 -7.01 14.31 30.54
N LEU A 370 -7.73 15.03 29.67
CA LEU A 370 -9.14 14.80 29.38
C LEU A 370 -9.40 13.42 28.77
N GLU A 371 -8.50 12.95 27.89
CA GLU A 371 -8.56 11.60 27.34
C GLU A 371 -8.36 10.53 28.41
N MET A 372 -7.40 10.72 29.32
CA MET A 372 -7.16 9.82 30.44
C MET A 372 -8.37 9.78 31.39
N ASP A 373 -8.98 10.92 31.69
CA ASP A 373 -10.16 10.99 32.55
C ASP A 373 -11.37 10.30 31.88
N LEU A 374 -11.57 10.52 30.58
CA LEU A 374 -12.61 9.83 29.80
C LEU A 374 -12.40 8.32 29.81
N ARG A 375 -11.16 7.85 29.61
CA ARG A 375 -10.79 6.43 29.68
C ARG A 375 -11.02 5.85 31.09
N ARG A 376 -10.66 6.59 32.14
CA ARG A 376 -10.83 6.16 33.54
C ARG A 376 -12.31 6.08 33.94
N ALA A 377 -13.12 7.01 33.48
CA ALA A 377 -14.55 7.04 33.78
C ALA A 377 -15.33 5.94 33.03
N PHE A 378 -14.86 5.52 31.85
CA PHE A 378 -15.55 4.54 31.00
C PHE A 378 -14.58 3.48 30.45
N PRO A 379 -13.94 2.68 31.32
CA PRO A 379 -12.90 1.74 30.90
C PRO A 379 -13.40 0.71 29.88
N GLU A 380 -14.68 0.32 29.90
CA GLU A 380 -15.22 -0.65 28.94
C GLU A 380 -15.36 -0.09 27.51
N ALA A 381 -15.40 1.24 27.34
CA ALA A 381 -15.44 1.89 26.04
C ALA A 381 -14.05 1.95 25.37
N PHE A 382 -12.98 1.74 26.14
CA PHE A 382 -11.59 1.87 25.72
C PHE A 382 -10.75 0.63 26.05
N GLU A 383 -11.39 -0.52 26.30
CA GLU A 383 -10.70 -1.78 26.52
C GLU A 383 -9.76 -2.06 25.33
N GLU A 384 -8.49 -2.33 25.62
CA GLU A 384 -7.49 -2.57 24.58
C GLU A 384 -7.67 -3.96 23.98
N VAL A 385 -7.49 -4.05 22.66
CA VAL A 385 -7.62 -5.33 21.95
C VAL A 385 -6.58 -6.33 22.45
N ASP A 386 -5.39 -5.87 22.84
CA ASP A 386 -4.32 -6.72 23.35
C ASP A 386 -4.69 -7.38 24.68
N VAL A 387 -5.37 -6.65 25.58
CA VAL A 387 -5.93 -7.24 26.81
C VAL A 387 -6.93 -8.35 26.49
N LEU A 388 -7.79 -8.13 25.50
CA LEU A 388 -8.74 -9.16 25.05
C LEU A 388 -8.04 -10.34 24.36
N ILE A 389 -6.93 -10.09 23.67
CA ILE A 389 -6.08 -11.14 23.08
C ILE A 389 -5.45 -11.99 24.18
N GLU A 390 -4.97 -11.40 25.27
CA GLU A 390 -4.44 -12.14 26.42
C GLU A 390 -5.52 -12.98 27.09
N LYS A 391 -6.73 -12.43 27.33
CA LYS A 391 -7.87 -13.22 27.83
C LYS A 391 -8.19 -14.42 26.92
N ARG A 392 -8.17 -14.23 25.60
CA ARG A 392 -8.34 -15.32 24.62
C ARG A 392 -7.21 -16.34 24.71
N LYS A 393 -5.95 -15.91 24.84
CA LYS A 393 -4.79 -16.81 24.99
C LYS A 393 -4.91 -17.65 26.26
N SER A 394 -5.26 -17.04 27.39
CA SER A 394 -5.48 -17.76 28.65
C SER A 394 -6.62 -18.78 28.55
N TYR A 395 -7.75 -18.40 27.93
CA TYR A 395 -8.83 -19.35 27.65
C TYR A 395 -8.38 -20.49 26.72
N THR A 396 -7.58 -20.18 25.70
CA THR A 396 -7.05 -21.22 24.80
C THR A 396 -6.08 -22.16 25.55
N ALA A 397 -5.30 -21.63 26.49
CA ALA A 397 -4.42 -22.42 27.34
C ALA A 397 -5.19 -23.34 28.29
N SER A 398 -6.34 -22.91 28.82
CA SER A 398 -7.19 -23.77 29.66
C SER A 398 -7.84 -24.92 28.88
N LEU A 399 -7.93 -24.83 27.55
CA LEU A 399 -8.40 -25.92 26.68
C LEU A 399 -7.32 -26.96 26.38
N LYS A 400 -6.10 -26.82 26.94
CA LYS A 400 -4.99 -27.74 26.63
C LYS A 400 -5.33 -29.18 26.98
N ASP A 401 -6.05 -29.41 28.07
CA ASP A 401 -6.40 -30.75 28.57
C ASP A 401 -7.84 -31.17 28.16
N ASP A 402 -8.52 -30.35 27.35
CA ASP A 402 -9.83 -30.68 26.79
C ASP A 402 -9.69 -31.70 25.66
N GLU A 403 -10.18 -32.92 25.88
CA GLU A 403 -10.04 -34.03 24.93
C GLU A 403 -10.70 -33.73 23.56
N GLY A 404 -11.84 -33.04 23.56
CA GLY A 404 -12.55 -32.66 22.32
C GLY A 404 -11.72 -31.70 21.49
N PHE A 405 -11.13 -30.70 22.15
CA PHE A 405 -10.28 -29.68 21.55
C PHE A 405 -9.00 -30.30 20.99
N GLN A 406 -8.32 -31.16 21.76
CA GLN A 406 -7.13 -31.88 21.31
C GLN A 406 -7.42 -32.75 20.08
N ARG A 407 -8.51 -33.52 20.11
CA ARG A 407 -8.92 -34.40 19.01
C ARG A 407 -9.16 -33.61 17.72
N ARG A 408 -9.90 -32.50 17.80
CA ARG A 408 -10.14 -31.61 16.64
C ARG A 408 -8.85 -30.98 16.13
N ARG A 409 -7.96 -30.53 17.01
CA ARG A 409 -6.64 -30.00 16.61
C ARG A 409 -5.79 -31.04 15.90
N LYS A 410 -5.78 -32.29 16.37
CA LYS A 410 -5.08 -33.41 15.71
C LYS A 410 -5.64 -33.68 14.32
N ALA A 411 -6.96 -33.69 14.16
CA ALA A 411 -7.60 -33.86 12.85
C ALA A 411 -7.24 -32.73 11.87
N ILE A 412 -7.20 -31.47 12.34
CA ILE A 412 -6.75 -30.33 11.52
C ILE A 412 -5.29 -30.48 11.13
N ALA A 413 -4.41 -30.88 12.06
CA ALA A 413 -2.99 -31.09 11.78
C ALA A 413 -2.78 -32.15 10.69
N GLN A 414 -3.47 -33.30 10.80
CA GLN A 414 -3.44 -34.36 9.79
C GLN A 414 -3.97 -33.91 8.42
N ALA A 415 -5.04 -33.12 8.39
CA ALA A 415 -5.55 -32.54 7.15
C ALA A 415 -4.56 -31.56 6.51
N ASN A 416 -3.89 -30.74 7.32
CA ASN A 416 -2.84 -29.83 6.85
C ASN A 416 -1.60 -30.59 6.33
N ASP A 417 -1.22 -31.68 6.99
CA ASP A 417 -0.15 -32.58 6.52
C ASP A 417 -0.49 -33.20 5.17
N SER A 418 -1.75 -33.60 4.98
CA SER A 418 -2.24 -34.12 3.70
C SER A 418 -2.12 -33.09 2.57
N ILE A 419 -2.49 -31.82 2.84
CA ILE A 419 -2.30 -30.72 1.89
C ILE A 419 -0.81 -30.53 1.59
N ARG A 420 0.04 -30.49 2.62
CA ARG A 420 1.48 -30.28 2.45
C ARG A 420 2.13 -31.39 1.62
N ASN A 421 1.83 -32.64 1.92
CA ASN A 421 2.33 -33.79 1.15
C ASN A 421 1.88 -33.71 -0.31
N TYR A 422 0.61 -33.34 -0.55
CA TYR A 422 0.13 -33.12 -1.91
C TYR A 422 0.91 -32.03 -2.66
N LEU A 423 1.28 -30.94 -1.97
CA LEU A 423 2.12 -29.90 -2.58
C LEU A 423 3.53 -30.41 -2.88
N TYR A 424 4.11 -31.25 -2.04
CA TYR A 424 5.43 -31.86 -2.27
C TYR A 424 5.41 -32.84 -3.44
N ASP A 425 4.34 -33.62 -3.58
CA ASP A 425 4.17 -34.51 -4.72
C ASP A 425 3.99 -33.72 -6.02
N ALA A 426 3.28 -32.59 -5.96
CA ALA A 426 3.02 -31.72 -7.12
C ALA A 426 4.23 -30.86 -7.53
N ASP A 427 5.14 -30.54 -6.60
CA ASP A 427 6.41 -29.84 -6.87
C ASP A 427 7.51 -30.28 -5.88
N PRO A 428 8.34 -31.28 -6.26
CA PRO A 428 9.36 -31.85 -5.39
C PRO A 428 10.40 -30.86 -4.85
N ARG A 429 10.61 -29.72 -5.55
CA ARG A 429 11.53 -28.66 -5.12
C ARG A 429 11.16 -28.11 -3.75
N LEU A 430 9.87 -28.11 -3.40
CA LEU A 430 9.42 -27.70 -2.07
C LEU A 430 10.00 -28.59 -0.97
N LYS A 431 10.12 -29.90 -1.22
CA LYS A 431 10.72 -30.84 -0.28
C LYS A 431 12.23 -30.64 -0.16
N GLU A 432 12.91 -30.38 -1.27
CA GLU A 432 14.35 -30.10 -1.31
C GLU A 432 14.71 -28.82 -0.54
N LEU A 433 13.87 -27.78 -0.64
CA LEU A 433 14.08 -26.50 0.03
C LEU A 433 13.76 -26.50 1.53
N GLU A 434 12.99 -27.47 2.02
CA GLU A 434 12.41 -27.42 3.38
C GLU A 434 13.48 -27.38 4.49
N ALA A 435 14.55 -28.18 4.37
CA ALA A 435 15.61 -28.20 5.37
C ALA A 435 16.33 -26.83 5.47
N ALA A 436 16.72 -26.27 4.33
CA ALA A 436 17.38 -24.97 4.25
C ALA A 436 16.45 -23.83 4.72
N ARG A 437 15.17 -23.88 4.33
CA ARG A 437 14.13 -22.95 4.80
C ARG A 437 14.00 -22.98 6.32
N MET A 438 13.97 -24.17 6.93
CA MET A 438 13.85 -24.30 8.37
C MET A 438 15.07 -23.76 9.11
N SER A 439 16.28 -23.94 8.57
CA SER A 439 17.51 -23.34 9.13
C SER A 439 17.42 -21.82 9.15
N ILE A 440 17.03 -21.19 8.04
CA ILE A 440 16.87 -19.73 7.95
C ILE A 440 15.83 -19.22 8.95
N ILE A 441 14.73 -19.96 9.12
CA ILE A 441 13.67 -19.60 10.09
C ILE A 441 14.20 -19.67 11.53
N GLN A 442 15.04 -20.64 11.86
CA GLN A 442 15.64 -20.77 13.19
C GLN A 442 16.67 -19.68 13.48
N GLU A 443 17.49 -19.32 12.48
CA GLU A 443 18.46 -18.23 12.60
C GLU A 443 17.78 -16.88 12.86
N LYS A 444 16.68 -16.58 12.18
CA LYS A 444 15.91 -15.32 12.38
C LYS A 444 15.15 -15.25 13.71
N LYS A 445 15.09 -16.35 14.48
CA LYS A 445 14.46 -16.40 15.81
C LYS A 445 15.46 -16.22 16.95
N LYS A 446 16.74 -16.39 16.68
CA LYS A 446 17.83 -16.00 17.58
C LYS A 446 18.09 -14.51 17.41
#